data_AF-A0A4Z0R6T2-F1
#
_entry.id   AF-A0A4Z0R6T2-F1
#
_cell.length_a   1.000
_cell.length_b   1.000
_cell.length_c   1.000
_cell.angle_alpha   90.00
_cell.angle_beta   90.00
_cell.angle_gamma   90.00
#
_symmetry.space_group_name_H-M   'P 1'
#
loop_
_entity.id
_entity.type
_entity.pdbx_description
1 polymer ?
#
loop_
_entity_poly.entity_id
_entity_poly.type
_entity_poly.pdbx_seq_one_letter_code
_entity_poly.pdbx_strand_id
1 'polypeptide(L)'
;MQSLEKRTLSALDEDDSICNATNDPKADQKLLEEARQLHRDANYRWDFVASENSTGFHNPTEALRVLGEAIDLGHQAQQKATQAMNAVQ
;
A
#
# COMPACT_ATOMS: atom_id res chain seq x y z
N MET A 1 -13.83 12.02 4.01
CA MET A 1 -13.59 11.09 2.88
C MET A 1 -12.45 11.54 1.99
N GLN A 2 -12.50 12.68 1.30
CA GLN A 2 -11.41 13.15 0.41
C GLN A 2 -10.01 13.20 1.05
N SER A 3 -9.90 13.60 2.32
CA SER A 3 -8.61 13.59 3.03
C SER A 3 -8.07 12.17 3.27
N LEU A 4 -8.94 11.17 3.40
CA LEU A 4 -8.51 9.79 3.61
C LEU A 4 -8.07 9.16 2.29
N GLU A 5 -8.79 9.41 1.20
CA GLU A 5 -8.39 8.97 -0.14
C GLU A 5 -7.01 9.51 -0.52
N LYS A 6 -6.73 10.79 -0.24
CA LYS A 6 -5.38 11.36 -0.44
C LYS A 6 -4.30 10.65 0.37
N ARG A 7 -4.60 10.24 1.60
CA ARG A 7 -3.66 9.48 2.45
C ARG A 7 -3.45 8.07 1.93
N THR A 8 -4.51 7.42 1.46
CA THR A 8 -4.41 6.12 0.81
C THR A 8 -3.56 6.21 -0.46
N LEU A 9 -3.79 7.21 -1.31
CA LEU A 9 -2.98 7.44 -2.50
C LEU A 9 -1.50 7.67 -2.16
N SER A 10 -1.16 8.49 -1.17
CA SER A 10 0.24 8.66 -0.74
C SER A 10 0.87 7.35 -0.26
N ALA A 11 0.11 6.50 0.45
CA ALA A 11 0.59 5.18 0.86
C ALA A 11 0.81 4.20 -0.31
N LEU A 12 0.23 4.46 -1.50
CA LEU A 12 0.30 3.61 -2.69
C LEU A 12 1.26 4.12 -3.77
N ASP A 13 1.24 5.43 -4.05
CA ASP A 13 1.96 6.06 -5.17
C ASP A 13 3.42 6.39 -4.86
N GLU A 14 3.76 6.65 -3.60
CA GLU A 14 5.11 7.09 -3.19
C GLU A 14 5.99 5.92 -2.74
N ASP A 15 5.77 4.71 -3.26
CA ASP A 15 6.55 3.55 -2.84
C ASP A 15 7.92 3.46 -3.53
N ASP A 16 8.72 4.52 -3.34
CA ASP A 16 10.15 4.56 -3.62
C ASP A 16 10.85 3.34 -3.00
N SER A 17 10.35 2.82 -1.87
CA SER A 17 10.98 1.72 -1.16
C SER A 17 10.89 0.39 -1.92
N ILE A 18 9.74 0.04 -2.52
CA ILE A 18 9.61 -1.14 -3.40
C ILE A 18 10.45 -0.99 -4.67
N CYS A 19 10.48 0.21 -5.26
CA CYS A 19 11.32 0.50 -6.43
C CYS A 19 12.81 0.35 -6.10
N ASN A 20 13.26 0.94 -4.99
CA ASN A 20 14.64 0.86 -4.51
C ASN A 20 15.02 -0.59 -4.19
N ALA A 21 14.17 -1.33 -3.48
CA ALA A 21 14.39 -2.74 -3.17
C ALA A 21 14.41 -3.62 -4.43
N THR A 22 13.62 -3.30 -5.45
CA THR A 22 13.64 -4.00 -6.74
C THR A 22 14.96 -3.77 -7.50
N ASN A 23 15.53 -2.58 -7.37
CA ASN A 23 16.79 -2.20 -8.04
C ASN A 23 18.04 -2.61 -7.25
N ASP A 24 17.91 -3.06 -6.00
CA ASP A 24 19.02 -3.54 -5.18
C ASP A 24 19.29 -5.04 -5.45
N PRO A 25 20.43 -5.41 -6.06
CA PRO A 25 20.76 -6.81 -6.33
C PRO A 25 20.94 -7.65 -5.06
N LYS A 26 21.12 -7.00 -3.90
CA LYS A 26 21.27 -7.64 -2.59
C LYS A 26 19.95 -7.75 -1.84
N ALA A 27 18.85 -7.20 -2.34
CA ALA A 27 17.58 -7.27 -1.62
C ALA A 27 17.12 -8.72 -1.43
N ASP A 28 16.63 -9.02 -0.22
CA ASP A 28 15.97 -10.29 0.07
C ASP A 28 14.69 -10.43 -0.77
N GLN A 29 14.70 -11.40 -1.69
CA GLN A 29 13.62 -11.59 -2.66
C GLN A 29 12.31 -12.05 -2.02
N LYS A 30 12.37 -12.74 -0.87
CA LYS A 30 11.15 -13.17 -0.18
C LYS A 30 10.45 -11.97 0.46
N LEU A 31 11.21 -11.12 1.15
CA LEU A 31 10.67 -9.89 1.75
C LEU A 31 10.17 -8.91 0.68
N LEU A 32 10.85 -8.85 -0.47
CA LEU A 32 10.41 -8.04 -1.61
C LEU A 32 9.09 -8.55 -2.21
N GLU A 33 8.90 -9.87 -2.34
CA GLU A 33 7.62 -10.41 -2.83
C GLU A 33 6.49 -10.22 -1.80
N GLU A 34 6.78 -10.34 -0.51
CA GLU A 34 5.83 -9.98 0.56
C GLU A 34 5.41 -8.50 0.45
N ALA A 35 6.36 -7.58 0.24
CA ALA A 35 6.08 -6.16 0.03
C ALA A 35 5.15 -5.92 -1.17
N ARG A 36 5.44 -6.56 -2.31
CA ARG A 36 4.62 -6.44 -3.53
C ARG A 36 3.21 -6.97 -3.32
N GLN A 37 3.04 -8.07 -2.59
CA GLN A 37 1.72 -8.62 -2.31
C GLN A 37 0.89 -7.66 -1.44
N LEU A 38 1.49 -7.10 -0.39
CA LEU A 38 0.84 -6.11 0.48
C LEU A 38 0.43 -4.86 -0.31
N HIS A 39 1.30 -4.37 -1.21
CA HIS A 39 1.02 -3.23 -2.07
C HIS A 39 -0.14 -3.50 -3.04
N ARG A 40 -0.21 -4.70 -3.64
CA ARG A 40 -1.35 -5.12 -4.48
C ARG A 40 -2.66 -5.16 -3.68
N ASP A 41 -2.62 -5.70 -2.47
CA ASP A 41 -3.79 -5.80 -1.59
C ASP A 41 -4.28 -4.43 -1.10
N ALA A 42 -3.37 -3.49 -0.91
CA ALA A 42 -3.66 -2.10 -0.60
C ALA A 42 -4.34 -1.39 -1.79
N ASN A 43 -3.79 -1.54 -3.01
CA ASN A 43 -4.37 -1.00 -4.24
C ASN A 43 -5.79 -1.52 -4.48
N TYR A 44 -6.01 -2.82 -4.34
CA TYR A 44 -7.33 -3.42 -4.54
C TYR A 44 -8.41 -2.79 -3.64
N ARG A 45 -8.07 -2.48 -2.39
CA ARG A 45 -9.00 -1.85 -1.44
C ARG A 45 -9.28 -0.39 -1.78
N TRP A 46 -8.25 0.34 -2.20
CA TRP A 46 -8.43 1.69 -2.71
C TRP A 46 -9.32 1.70 -3.95
N ASP A 47 -9.02 0.83 -4.94
CA ASP A 47 -9.80 0.68 -6.17
C ASP A 47 -11.27 0.35 -5.88
N PHE A 48 -11.54 -0.51 -4.90
CA PHE A 48 -12.91 -0.84 -4.50
C PHE A 48 -13.71 0.40 -4.09
N VAL A 49 -13.12 1.28 -3.27
CA VAL A 49 -13.77 2.51 -2.81
C VAL A 49 -13.80 3.58 -3.91
N ALA A 50 -12.73 3.68 -4.71
CA ALA A 50 -12.64 4.64 -5.80
C ALA A 50 -13.64 4.35 -6.93
N SER A 51 -13.83 3.07 -7.27
CA SER A 51 -14.75 2.60 -8.32
C SER A 51 -16.22 2.82 -7.99
N GLU A 52 -16.53 3.08 -6.72
CA GLU A 52 -17.89 3.20 -6.21
C GLU A 52 -18.54 4.55 -6.56
N ASN A 53 -17.77 5.52 -7.09
CA ASN A 53 -18.20 6.83 -7.63
C ASN A 53 -18.97 7.76 -6.67
N SER A 54 -19.28 7.33 -5.43
CA SER A 54 -19.92 8.17 -4.42
C SER A 54 -18.95 8.66 -3.35
N THR A 55 -17.67 8.27 -3.44
CA THR A 55 -16.64 8.60 -2.46
C THR A 55 -17.04 8.12 -1.06
N GLY A 56 -17.73 6.97 -0.99
CA GLY A 56 -18.22 6.37 0.24
C GLY A 56 -19.51 6.98 0.81
N PHE A 57 -20.28 7.77 0.05
CA PHE A 57 -21.57 8.30 0.52
C PHE A 57 -22.58 7.19 0.82
N HIS A 58 -22.62 6.12 0.02
CA HIS A 58 -23.57 5.02 0.23
C HIS A 58 -23.32 4.24 1.53
N ASN A 59 -22.06 4.14 1.98
CA ASN A 59 -21.72 3.54 3.26
C ASN A 59 -20.41 4.13 3.83
N PRO A 60 -20.49 5.29 4.50
CA PRO A 60 -19.31 6.03 4.92
C PRO A 60 -18.43 5.26 5.91
N THR A 61 -19.05 4.50 6.81
CA THR A 61 -18.32 3.69 7.80
C THR A 61 -17.51 2.58 7.14
N GLU A 62 -18.10 1.90 6.17
CA GLU A 62 -17.40 0.84 5.44
C GLU A 62 -16.28 1.40 4.55
N ALA A 63 -16.53 2.51 3.85
CA ALA A 63 -15.51 3.17 3.06
C ALA A 63 -14.33 3.63 3.92
N LEU A 64 -14.58 4.16 5.13
CA LEU A 64 -13.54 4.49 6.10
C LEU A 64 -12.75 3.25 6.55
N ARG A 65 -13.42 2.13 6.83
CA ARG A 65 -12.75 0.86 7.20
C ARG A 65 -11.83 0.37 6.09
N VAL A 66 -12.34 0.29 4.86
CA VAL A 66 -11.59 -0.23 3.71
C VAL A 66 -10.39 0.67 3.36
N LEU A 67 -10.57 1.99 3.34
CA LEU A 67 -9.46 2.92 3.11
C LEU A 67 -8.44 2.92 4.25
N GLY A 68 -8.87 2.71 5.49
CA GLY A 68 -7.98 2.53 6.64
C GLY A 68 -7.11 1.28 6.50
N GLU A 69 -7.70 0.15 6.07
CA GLU A 69 -6.95 -1.08 5.77
C GLU A 69 -5.99 -0.91 4.60
N ALA A 70 -6.38 -0.18 3.56
CA ALA A 70 -5.49 0.12 2.44
C ALA A 70 -4.23 0.90 2.89
N ILE A 71 -4.40 1.89 3.78
CA ILE A 71 -3.28 2.65 4.35
C ILE A 71 -2.37 1.76 5.18
N ASP A 72 -2.93 0.91 6.04
CA ASP A 72 -2.15 0.01 6.88
C ASP A 72 -1.30 -0.97 6.03
N LEU A 73 -1.92 -1.59 5.02
CA LEU A 73 -1.23 -2.48 4.08
C LEU A 73 -0.14 -1.76 3.29
N GLY A 74 -0.38 -0.51 2.85
CA GLY A 74 0.63 0.32 2.18
C GLY A 74 1.86 0.57 3.07
N HIS A 75 1.65 0.92 4.34
CA HIS A 75 2.77 1.07 5.28
C HIS A 75 3.51 -0.25 5.56
N GLN A 76 2.79 -1.38 5.66
CA GLN A 76 3.41 -2.68 5.81
C GLN A 76 4.26 -3.05 4.59
N ALA A 77 3.79 -2.73 3.38
CA ALA A 77 4.54 -2.94 2.14
C ALA A 77 5.87 -2.17 2.17
N GLN A 78 5.83 -0.88 2.54
CA GLN A 78 7.03 -0.05 2.67
C GLN A 78 8.03 -0.58 3.69
N GLN A 79 7.53 -1.05 4.84
CA GLN A 79 8.37 -1.66 5.87
C GLN A 79 9.04 -2.94 5.36
N LYS A 80 8.30 -3.80 4.66
CA LYS A 80 8.83 -5.04 4.07
C LYS A 80 9.88 -4.77 3.00
N ALA A 81 9.66 -3.80 2.12
CA ALA A 81 10.64 -3.39 1.12
C ALA A 81 11.91 -2.84 1.77
N THR A 82 11.78 -2.03 2.82
CA THR A 82 12.91 -1.54 3.61
C THR A 82 13.68 -2.67 4.29
N GLN A 83 12.97 -3.64 4.86
CA GLN A 83 13.59 -4.84 5.44
C GLN A 83 14.33 -5.66 4.39
N ALA A 84 13.77 -5.79 3.17
CA ALA A 84 14.40 -6.51 2.08
C ALA A 84 15.79 -5.95 1.72
N MET A 85 15.94 -4.62 1.67
CA MET A 85 17.24 -3.96 1.42
C MET A 85 18.23 -4.12 2.58
N ASN A 86 17.75 -4.23 3.82
CA ASN A 86 18.59 -4.29 5.01
C ASN A 86 18.95 -5.72 5.46
N ALA A 87 18.24 -6.73 4.99
CA ALA A 87 18.39 -8.12 5.45
C ALA A 87 19.70 -8.79 5.01
N VAL A 88 20.40 -8.23 4.01
CA VAL A 88 21.60 -8.83 3.40
C VAL A 88 22.88 -8.04 3.72
N GLN A 89 22.88 -7.32 4.85
CA GLN A 89 24.07 -6.65 5.38
C GLN A 89 24.99 -7.60 6.17
#